data_AF-A0A946NS44-F1
#
_entry.id   AF-A0A946NS44-F1
#
_cell.length_a   1.000
_cell.length_b   1.000
_cell.length_c   1.000
_cell.angle_alpha   90.00
_cell.angle_beta   90.00
_cell.angle_gamma   90.00
#
_symmetry.space_group_name_H-M   'P 1'
#
loop_
_entity.id
_entity.type
_entity.pdbx_description
1 polymer ?
#
loop_
_entity_poly.entity_id
_entity_poly.type
_entity_poly.pdbx_seq_one_letter_code
_entity_poly.pdbx_strand_id
1 'polypeptide(L)' 'MINIETFLEKYFKRDDKIILACSTGPDSMFLLYKILETKFLKNLVVCYFNHKTRPETEQEEKFIEAL' A
#
# COMPACT_ATOMS: atom_id res chain seq x y z
N MET A 1 -0.76 -13.79 15.94
CA MET A 1 -0.52 -12.76 14.91
C MET A 1 -1.43 -13.06 13.73
N ILE A 2 -2.14 -12.07 13.18
CA ILE A 2 -3.00 -12.28 12.01
C ILE A 2 -2.10 -12.57 10.80
N ASN A 3 -2.37 -13.64 10.06
CA ASN A 3 -1.78 -13.87 8.75
C ASN A 3 -2.50 -12.97 7.74
N ILE A 4 -1.75 -12.04 7.13
CA ILE A 4 -2.33 -11.04 6.22
C ILE A 4 -2.94 -11.67 4.97
N GLU A 5 -2.34 -12.74 4.43
CA GLU A 5 -2.85 -13.41 3.24
C GLU A 5 -4.21 -14.06 3.52
N THR A 6 -4.31 -14.84 4.60
CA THR A 6 -5.58 -15.45 5.03
C THR A 6 -6.65 -14.41 5.38
N PHE A 7 -6.25 -13.22 5.83
CA PHE A 7 -7.18 -12.13 6.07
C PHE A 7 -7.71 -11.53 4.76
N LEU A 8 -6.84 -11.26 3.79
CA LEU A 8 -7.20 -10.68 2.49
C LEU A 8 -8.09 -11.63 1.66
N GLU A 9 -7.85 -12.94 1.74
CA GLU A 9 -8.67 -13.97 1.06
C GLU A 9 -10.15 -13.96 1.45
N LYS A 10 -10.51 -13.37 2.60
CA LYS A 10 -11.92 -13.21 3.02
C LYS A 10 -12.67 -12.18 2.19
N TYR A 11 -11.95 -11.26 1.54
CA TYR A 11 -12.51 -10.10 0.88
C TYR A 11 -12.16 -10.01 -0.61
N PHE A 12 -11.00 -10.54 -0.99
CA PHE A 12 -10.47 -10.42 -2.35
C PHE A 12 -10.19 -11.79 -2.96
N LYS A 13 -10.55 -11.93 -4.24
CA LYS A 13 -10.09 -13.03 -5.07
C LYS A 13 -8.67 -12.73 -5.55
N ARG A 14 -7.95 -13.77 -5.95
CA ARG A 14 -6.56 -13.67 -6.41
C ARG A 14 -6.35 -12.62 -7.50
N ASP A 15 -7.31 -12.48 -8.41
CA ASP A 15 -7.20 -11.64 -9.60
C ASP A 15 -7.91 -10.27 -9.45
N ASP A 16 -8.44 -9.99 -8.27
CA ASP A 16 -9.05 -8.68 -7.99
C ASP A 16 -7.97 -7.60 -7.93
N LYS A 17 -8.25 -6.45 -8.53
CA LYS A 17 -7.38 -5.27 -8.42
C LYS A 17 -7.57 -4.64 -7.04
N ILE A 18 -6.46 -4.45 -6.32
CA ILE A 18 -6.45 -3.85 -4.99
C ILE A 18 -5.83 -2.46 -5.10
N ILE A 19 -6.56 -1.45 -4.68
CA ILE A 19 -6.06 -0.07 -4.57
C ILE A 19 -5.77 0.19 -3.10
N LEU A 20 -4.49 0.42 -2.77
CA LEU A 20 -4.03 0.70 -1.42
C LEU A 20 -3.76 2.19 -1.26
N ALA A 21 -4.47 2.83 -0.34
CA ALA A 21 -4.11 4.15 0.14
C ALA A 21 -2.83 4.04 0.98
N CYS A 22 -1.74 4.62 0.48
CA CYS A 22 -0.42 4.50 1.10
C CYS A 22 0.16 5.89 1.35
N SER A 23 0.25 6.26 2.63
CA SER A 23 1.10 7.37 3.06
C SER A 23 2.54 6.88 3.27
N THR A 24 3.47 7.79 3.55
CA THR A 24 4.83 7.45 4.00
C THR A 24 4.90 7.13 5.50
N GLY A 25 3.75 7.14 6.19
CA GLY A 25 3.66 6.78 7.60
C GLY A 25 3.92 5.29 7.83
N PRO A 26 4.38 4.91 9.05
CA PRO A 26 4.79 3.54 9.35
C PRO A 26 3.66 2.52 9.16
N ASP A 27 2.41 2.89 9.45
CA ASP A 27 1.27 1.98 9.32
C ASP A 27 0.99 1.61 7.86
N SER A 28 0.95 2.63 6.98
CA SER A 28 0.76 2.44 5.55
C SER A 28 1.91 1.64 4.93
N MET A 29 3.14 1.97 5.29
CA MET A 29 4.34 1.29 4.78
C MET A 29 4.44 -0.16 5.27
N PHE A 30 4.07 -0.44 6.52
CA PHE A 30 3.99 -1.81 7.02
C PHE A 30 2.92 -2.63 6.29
N LEU A 31 1.74 -2.04 6.06
CA LEU A 31 0.68 -2.70 5.32
C LEU A 31 1.10 -2.99 3.88
N LEU A 32 1.70 -2.02 3.19
CA LEU A 32 2.28 -2.21 1.86
C LEU A 32 3.29 -3.36 1.86
N TYR A 33 4.29 -3.30 2.75
CA TYR A 33 5.31 -4.35 2.89
C TYR A 33 4.67 -5.73 3.08
N LYS A 34 3.65 -5.84 3.93
CA LYS A 34 2.94 -7.10 4.17
C LYS A 34 2.14 -7.60 2.99
N ILE A 35 1.52 -6.72 2.19
CA ILE A 35 0.81 -7.13 0.98
C ILE A 35 1.79 -7.60 -0.10
N LEU A 36 2.96 -6.96 -0.21
CA LEU A 36 4.02 -7.36 -1.15
C LEU A 36 4.56 -8.78 -0.88
N GLU A 37 4.49 -9.28 0.35
CA GLU A 37 4.83 -10.66 0.71
C GLU A 37 3.77 -11.70 0.28
N THR A 38 2.63 -11.28 -0.30
CA THR A 38 1.50 -12.16 -0.65
C THR A 38 1.29 -12.32 -2.15
N LYS A 39 0.48 -13.29 -2.56
CA LYS A 39 0.06 -13.44 -3.97
C LYS A 39 -0.70 -12.25 -4.55
N PHE A 40 -1.21 -11.34 -3.72
CA PHE A 40 -1.97 -10.16 -4.14
C PHE A 40 -1.09 -9.05 -4.73
N LEU A 41 0.24 -9.12 -4.56
CA LEU A 41 1.19 -8.12 -5.09
C LEU A 41 1.00 -7.87 -6.60
N LYS A 42 0.60 -8.89 -7.36
CA LYS A 42 0.49 -8.83 -8.83
C LYS A 42 -0.63 -7.90 -9.31
N ASN A 43 -1.61 -7.61 -8.46
CA ASN A 43 -2.78 -6.80 -8.78
C ASN A 43 -2.89 -5.56 -7.87
N LEU A 44 -1.80 -5.21 -7.19
CA LEU A 44 -1.74 -4.09 -6.27
C LEU A 44 -1.45 -2.78 -7.03
N VAL A 45 -2.22 -1.75 -6.73
CA VAL A 45 -1.96 -0.36 -7.11
C VAL A 45 -1.79 0.45 -5.84
N VAL A 46 -0.65 1.13 -5.70
CA VAL A 46 -0.34 1.99 -4.56
C VAL A 46 -0.73 3.42 -4.89
N CYS A 47 -1.47 4.08 -4.00
CA CYS A 47 -1.93 5.45 -4.19
C CYS A 47 -1.49 6.33 -3.02
N TYR A 48 -0.57 7.24 -3.28
CA TYR A 48 -0.27 8.37 -2.41
C TYR A 48 -1.16 9.56 -2.80
N PHE A 49 -1.57 10.36 -1.79
CA PHE A 49 -2.30 11.60 -2.03
C PHE A 49 -1.56 12.77 -1.38
N ASN A 50 -0.99 13.63 -2.21
CA ASN A 50 -0.29 14.82 -1.75
C ASN A 50 -1.31 15.89 -1.32
N HIS A 51 -1.54 16.02 0.00
CA HIS A 51 -2.43 17.03 0.57
C HIS A 51 -1.88 18.47 0.50
N LYS A 52 -0.59 18.65 0.18
CA LYS A 52 0.10 19.96 0.10
C LYS A 52 -0.02 20.81 1.38
N THR A 53 -0.05 20.15 2.54
CA THR A 53 -0.17 20.82 3.85
C THR A 53 1.17 21.19 4.48
N ARG A 54 2.28 20.58 4.04
CA ARG A 54 3.64 20.82 4.54
C ARG A 54 4.68 20.58 3.44
N PRO A 55 5.89 21.19 3.51
CA PRO A 55 6.91 21.06 2.47
C PRO A 55 7.38 19.63 2.19
N GLU A 56 7.31 18.76 3.19
CA GLU A 56 7.77 17.38 3.12
C GLU A 56 6.90 16.51 2.20
N THR A 57 5.64 16.88 1.92
CA THR A 57 4.74 16.06 1.09
C THR A 57 5.25 15.91 -0.35
N GLU A 58 6.01 16.88 -0.85
CA GLU A 58 6.67 16.81 -2.15
C GLU A 58 7.81 15.77 -2.18
N GLN A 59 8.52 15.60 -1.06
CA GLN A 59 9.57 14.56 -0.95
C GLN A 59 8.94 13.18 -0.78
N GLU A 60 7.83 13.11 -0.04
CA GLU A 60 7.06 11.89 0.16
C GLU A 60 6.41 11.37 -1.12
N GLU A 61 5.84 12.25 -1.94
CA GLU A 61 5.31 11.90 -3.26
C GLU A 61 6.40 11.27 -4.13
N LYS A 62 7.56 11.92 -4.24
CA LYS A 62 8.72 11.41 -4.99
C LYS A 62 9.25 10.08 -4.43
N PHE A 63 9.22 9.91 -3.12
CA PHE A 63 9.62 8.67 -2.48
C PHE A 63 8.68 7.52 -2.86
N ILE A 64 7.37 7.73 -2.81
CA ILE A 64 6.38 6.70 -3.19
C ILE A 64 6.44 6.40 -4.69
N GLU A 65 6.62 7.40 -5.55
CA GLU A 65 6.78 7.22 -7.00
C GLU A 65 8.02 6.38 -7.37
N ALA A 66 9.05 6.37 -6.52
CA ALA A 66 10.30 5.65 -6.76
C ALA A 66 10.33 4.22 -6.19
N LEU A 67 9.29 3.78 -5.47
CA LEU A 67 9.15 2.42 -4.92
C LEU A 67 8.77 1.40 -6.00
#